data_AF-A0A8C9JA39-F1
#
_entry.id   AF-A0A8C9JA39-F1
#
_cell.length_a   1.000
_cell.length_b   1.000
_cell.length_c   1.000
_cell.angle_alpha   90.00
_cell.angle_beta   90.00
_cell.angle_gamma   90.00
#
_symmetry.space_group_name_H-M   'P 1'
#
loop_
_entity.id
_entity.type
_entity.pdbx_description
1 polymer ?
#
loop_
_entity_poly.entity_id
_entity_poly.type
_entity_poly.pdbx_seq_one_letter_code
_entity_poly.pdbx_strand_id
1 'polypeptide(L)'
;MATAPSSQVRQNYHPECEAAINSQINLELYASYVYLSMAFYFDRDDVALENFSKFFLRQSHEESQHAEKLMQLQNQRGGRIRLRDIVNGTVMQGVRRMNLELRWDVRFGNTHIGDIRYRWC
;
A
#
# COMPACT_ATOMS: atom_id res chain seq x y z
N MET A 1 8.21 -31.50 -4.41
CA MET A 1 8.34 -30.34 -3.49
C MET A 1 7.19 -30.42 -2.50
N ALA A 2 7.47 -30.55 -1.20
CA ALA A 2 6.43 -30.61 -0.18
C ALA A 2 5.76 -29.24 -0.07
N THR A 3 4.46 -29.17 -0.40
CA THR A 3 3.65 -27.97 -0.14
C THR A 3 3.55 -27.78 1.37
N ALA A 4 3.95 -26.60 1.86
CA ALA A 4 3.82 -26.27 3.27
C ALA A 4 2.36 -26.47 3.75
N PRO A 5 2.14 -26.96 4.98
CA PRO A 5 0.79 -27.19 5.49
C PRO A 5 -0.01 -25.89 5.49
N SER A 6 -1.27 -25.98 5.06
CA SER A 6 -2.21 -24.85 5.08
C SER A 6 -2.40 -24.33 6.50
N SER A 7 -2.53 -23.01 6.64
CA SER A 7 -2.80 -22.40 7.95
C SER A 7 -4.11 -22.91 8.54
N GLN A 8 -4.12 -23.20 9.85
CA GLN A 8 -5.30 -23.70 10.58
C GLN A 8 -6.46 -22.70 10.58
N VAL A 9 -6.16 -21.40 10.48
CA VAL A 9 -7.16 -20.33 10.51
C VAL A 9 -7.72 -19.98 9.12
N ARG A 10 -7.19 -20.59 8.05
CA ARG A 10 -7.59 -20.26 6.68
C ARG A 10 -8.95 -20.86 6.34
N GLN A 11 -9.98 -20.03 6.30
CA GLN A 11 -11.34 -20.41 5.91
C GLN A 11 -11.87 -19.48 4.81
N ASN A 12 -12.43 -20.06 3.75
CA ASN A 12 -13.00 -19.34 2.59
C ASN A 12 -12.06 -18.29 1.95
N TYR A 13 -10.74 -18.51 1.99
CA TYR A 13 -9.75 -17.57 1.48
C TYR A 13 -9.08 -18.09 0.21
N HIS A 14 -9.62 -17.68 -0.94
CA HIS A 14 -9.16 -18.12 -2.26
C HIS A 14 -7.71 -17.65 -2.53
N PRO A 15 -6.84 -18.46 -3.18
CA PRO A 15 -5.47 -18.06 -3.52
C PRO A 15 -5.38 -16.78 -4.34
N GLU A 16 -6.39 -16.45 -5.14
CA GLU A 16 -6.44 -15.18 -5.89
C GLU A 16 -6.64 -13.97 -4.97
N CYS A 17 -7.48 -14.07 -3.93
CA CYS A 17 -7.59 -13.02 -2.90
C CYS A 17 -6.22 -12.82 -2.22
N GLU A 18 -5.56 -13.92 -1.84
CA GLU A 18 -4.24 -13.88 -1.20
C GLU A 18 -3.18 -13.18 -2.07
N ALA A 19 -3.17 -13.48 -3.38
CA ALA A 19 -2.27 -12.85 -4.34
C ALA A 19 -2.62 -11.38 -4.57
N ALA A 20 -3.91 -11.02 -4.62
CA ALA A 20 -4.37 -9.65 -4.77
C ALA A 20 -3.96 -8.78 -3.58
N ILE A 21 -4.16 -9.27 -2.34
CA ILE A 21 -3.74 -8.57 -1.12
C ILE A 21 -2.21 -8.40 -1.09
N ASN A 22 -1.45 -9.44 -1.42
CA ASN A 22 0.01 -9.31 -1.55
C ASN A 22 0.43 -8.31 -2.64
N SER A 23 -0.36 -8.15 -3.70
CA SER A 23 -0.10 -7.13 -4.72
C SER A 23 -0.42 -5.74 -4.22
N GLN A 24 -1.52 -5.56 -3.49
CA GLN A 24 -1.89 -4.28 -2.91
C GLN A 24 -0.87 -3.83 -1.88
N ILE A 25 -0.43 -4.71 -0.96
CA ILE A 25 0.62 -4.41 0.03
C ILE A 25 1.87 -3.82 -0.64
N ASN A 26 2.32 -4.41 -1.75
CA ASN A 26 3.49 -3.91 -2.47
C ASN A 26 3.22 -2.56 -3.18
N LEU A 27 1.99 -2.27 -3.58
CA LEU A 27 1.61 -0.98 -4.14
C LEU A 27 1.63 0.12 -3.06
N GLU A 28 1.03 -0.13 -1.90
CA GLU A 28 1.02 0.82 -0.78
C GLU A 28 2.45 1.14 -0.30
N LEU A 29 3.31 0.12 -0.18
CA LEU A 29 4.72 0.31 0.18
C LEU A 29 5.50 1.09 -0.90
N TYR A 30 5.20 0.86 -2.18
CA TYR A 30 5.78 1.62 -3.28
C TYR A 30 5.31 3.09 -3.25
N ALA A 31 4.03 3.34 -3.01
CA ALA A 31 3.48 4.69 -2.87
C ALA A 31 4.13 5.44 -1.71
N SER A 32 4.24 4.78 -0.54
CA SER A 32 4.96 5.31 0.63
C SER A 32 6.39 5.70 0.30
N TYR A 33 7.15 4.83 -0.38
CA TYR A 33 8.53 5.10 -0.77
C TYR A 33 8.66 6.29 -1.72
N VAL A 34 7.76 6.41 -2.70
CA VAL A 34 7.77 7.56 -3.61
C VAL A 34 7.40 8.85 -2.87
N TYR A 35 6.37 8.85 -2.02
CA TYR A 35 6.02 10.05 -1.24
C TYR A 35 7.15 10.48 -0.31
N LEU A 36 7.88 9.53 0.27
CA LEU A 36 9.07 9.82 1.06
C LEU A 36 10.15 10.51 0.21
N SER A 37 10.41 10.01 -1.01
CA SER A 37 11.36 10.63 -1.92
C SER A 37 10.96 12.06 -2.33
N MET A 38 9.65 12.31 -2.51
CA MET A 38 9.11 13.64 -2.81
C MET A 38 9.25 14.57 -1.61
N ALA A 39 8.92 14.11 -0.41
CA ALA A 39 9.03 14.90 0.81
C ALA A 39 10.44 15.49 0.95
N PHE A 40 11.47 14.63 0.88
CA PHE A 40 12.86 15.05 0.97
C PHE A 40 13.40 15.75 -0.28
N TYR A 41 12.71 15.69 -1.42
CA TYR A 41 13.02 16.53 -2.57
C TYR A 41 12.59 17.98 -2.33
N PHE A 42 11.39 18.19 -1.78
CA PHE A 42 10.88 19.53 -1.46
C PHE A 42 11.51 20.15 -0.22
N ASP A 43 12.14 19.34 0.63
CA ASP A 43 12.86 19.76 1.85
C ASP A 43 14.25 20.35 1.59
N ARG A 44 14.80 20.17 0.39
CA ARG A 44 16.14 20.66 0.05
C ARG A 44 16.23 22.17 0.09
N ASP A 45 17.41 22.70 0.36
CA ASP A 45 17.68 24.13 0.45
C ASP A 45 17.47 24.89 -0.88
N ASP A 46 17.61 24.21 -2.02
CA ASP A 46 17.40 24.76 -3.36
C ASP A 46 15.91 24.88 -3.76
N VAL A 47 15.02 24.07 -3.16
CA VAL A 47 13.57 24.10 -3.41
C VAL A 47 12.82 24.81 -2.29
N ALA A 48 13.18 24.54 -1.02
CA ALA A 48 12.70 25.16 0.20
C ALA A 48 11.15 25.23 0.34
N LEU A 49 10.44 24.18 -0.10
CA LEU A 49 8.98 24.08 -0.01
C LEU A 49 8.55 23.22 1.19
N GLU A 50 8.81 23.72 2.40
CA GLU A 50 8.60 22.99 3.66
C GLU A 50 7.15 22.46 3.84
N ASN A 51 6.15 23.22 3.42
CA ASN A 51 4.75 22.79 3.52
C ASN A 51 4.44 21.59 2.61
N PHE A 52 5.06 21.53 1.43
CA PHE A 52 4.94 20.38 0.53
C PHE A 52 5.72 19.18 1.07
N SER A 53 6.91 19.40 1.61
CA SER A 53 7.69 18.38 2.32
C SER A 53 6.85 17.71 3.41
N LYS A 54 6.25 18.49 4.32
CA LYS A 54 5.37 17.99 5.38
C LYS A 54 4.13 17.25 4.86
N PHE A 55 3.51 17.74 3.78
CA PHE A 55 2.36 17.10 3.17
C PHE A 55 2.72 15.70 2.64
N PHE A 56 3.77 15.59 1.82
CA PHE A 56 4.18 14.30 1.28
C PHE A 56 4.73 13.36 2.35
N LEU A 57 5.38 13.89 3.40
CA LEU A 57 5.81 13.09 4.53
C LEU A 57 4.60 12.46 5.24
N ARG A 58 3.51 13.22 5.45
CA ARG A 58 2.27 12.68 6.02
C ARG A 58 1.67 11.60 5.12
N GLN A 59 1.55 11.84 3.82
CA GLN A 59 1.03 10.84 2.88
C GLN A 59 1.87 9.55 2.89
N SER A 60 3.20 9.66 2.94
CA SER A 60 4.08 8.49 3.07
C SER A 60 3.76 7.65 4.30
N HIS A 61 3.51 8.29 5.45
CA HIS A 61 3.13 7.58 6.68
C HIS A 61 1.74 6.95 6.59
N GLU A 62 0.77 7.61 5.95
CA GLU A 62 -0.58 7.07 5.74
C GLU A 62 -0.54 5.79 4.88
N GLU A 63 0.20 5.78 3.76
CA GLU A 63 0.31 4.59 2.92
C GLU A 63 1.08 3.44 3.60
N SER A 64 2.10 3.76 4.42
CA SER A 64 2.74 2.74 5.26
C SER A 64 1.75 2.08 6.22
N GLN A 65 0.86 2.87 6.84
CA GLN A 65 -0.18 2.34 7.71
C GLN A 65 -1.22 1.52 6.93
N HIS A 66 -1.55 1.89 5.70
CA HIS A 66 -2.40 1.07 4.82
C HIS A 66 -1.76 -0.29 4.52
N ALA A 67 -0.47 -0.32 4.20
CA ALA A 67 0.28 -1.56 3.98
C ALA A 67 0.26 -2.46 5.23
N GLU A 68 0.51 -1.90 6.41
CA GLU A 68 0.49 -2.64 7.68
C GLU A 68 -0.88 -3.25 7.99
N LYS A 69 -1.97 -2.50 7.78
CA LYS A 69 -3.34 -3.02 7.95
C LYS A 69 -3.63 -4.20 7.02
N LEU A 70 -3.20 -4.12 5.77
CA LEU A 70 -3.36 -5.23 4.82
C LEU A 70 -2.51 -6.45 5.19
N MET A 71 -1.30 -6.24 5.71
CA MET A 71 -0.46 -7.33 6.25
C MET A 71 -1.12 -8.02 7.44
N GLN A 72 -1.72 -7.25 8.36
CA GLN A 72 -2.46 -7.80 9.49
C GLN A 72 -3.66 -8.64 9.01
N LEU A 73 -4.45 -8.12 8.05
CA LEU A 73 -5.56 -8.85 7.45
C LEU A 73 -5.09 -10.17 6.81
N GLN A 74 -4.01 -10.14 6.03
CA GLN A 74 -3.45 -11.32 5.38
C GLN A 74 -3.13 -12.41 6.40
N ASN A 75 -2.50 -12.04 7.52
CA ASN A 75 -2.18 -12.97 8.60
C ASN A 75 -3.44 -13.49 9.31
N GLN A 76 -4.43 -12.62 9.58
CA GLN A 76 -5.70 -13.00 10.20
C GLN A 76 -6.48 -14.03 9.37
N ARG A 77 -6.47 -13.88 8.03
CA ARG A 77 -7.11 -14.83 7.10
C ARG A 77 -6.28 -16.11 6.86
N GLY A 78 -5.12 -16.24 7.49
CA GLY A 78 -4.23 -17.40 7.31
C GLY A 78 -3.50 -17.43 5.95
N GLY A 79 -3.46 -16.30 5.25
CA GLY A 79 -2.61 -16.09 4.08
C GLY A 79 -1.14 -15.93 4.46
N ARG A 80 -0.26 -15.95 3.46
CA ARG A 80 1.17 -15.71 3.61
C ARG A 80 1.54 -14.40 2.95
N ILE A 81 2.17 -13.52 3.72
CA ILE A 81 2.71 -12.26 3.21
C ILE A 81 3.91 -12.56 2.31
N ARG A 82 3.89 -12.00 1.10
CA ARG A 82 5.01 -12.07 0.16
C ARG A 82 5.39 -10.66 -0.30
N LEU A 83 6.38 -10.09 0.39
CA LEU A 83 6.96 -8.81 0.01
C LEU A 83 7.80 -8.98 -1.26
N ARG A 84 7.67 -8.02 -2.16
CA ARG A 84 8.46 -7.93 -3.39
C ARG A 84 9.34 -6.69 -3.33
N ASP A 85 10.34 -6.67 -4.19
CA ASP A 85 11.25 -5.54 -4.28
C ASP A 85 10.49 -4.27 -4.68
N ILE A 86 10.76 -3.21 -3.94
CA ILE A 86 10.29 -1.87 -4.27
C ILE A 86 11.29 -1.31 -5.29
N VAL A 87 10.92 -1.35 -6.57
CA VAL A 87 11.74 -0.77 -7.63
C VAL A 87 11.81 0.73 -7.43
N ASN A 88 13.01 1.30 -7.49
CA ASN A 88 13.22 2.75 -7.43
C ASN A 88 12.68 3.39 -8.73
N GLY A 89 11.41 3.75 -8.74
CA GLY A 89 10.77 4.43 -9.86
C GLY A 89 11.04 5.93 -9.79
N THR A 90 11.40 6.55 -10.92
CA THR A 90 11.44 8.01 -11.04
C THR A 90 10.14 8.63 -10.49
N VAL A 91 10.26 9.75 -9.76
CA VAL A 91 9.15 10.52 -9.15
C VAL A 91 7.94 10.64 -10.09
N MET A 92 8.18 10.92 -11.38
CA MET A 92 7.15 11.07 -12.42
C MET A 92 6.38 9.79 -12.75
N GLN A 93 7.01 8.61 -12.66
CA GLN A 93 6.33 7.32 -12.81
C GLN A 93 5.49 7.00 -11.58
N GLY A 94 5.96 7.38 -10.39
CA GLY A 94 5.21 7.29 -9.14
C GLY A 94 3.92 8.09 -9.17
N VAL A 95 3.94 9.36 -9.60
CA VAL A 95 2.73 10.20 -9.74
C VAL A 95 1.70 9.57 -10.70
N ARG A 96 2.14 9.03 -11.84
CA ARG A 96 1.22 8.34 -12.78
C ARG A 96 0.60 7.08 -12.17
N ARG A 97 1.34 6.37 -11.31
CA ARG A 97 0.87 5.17 -10.63
C ARG A 97 -0.06 5.52 -9.46
N MET A 98 0.23 6.57 -8.70
CA MET A 98 -0.64 7.14 -7.65
C MET A 98 -1.97 7.68 -8.20
N ASN A 99 -2.02 8.06 -9.48
CA ASN A 99 -3.27 8.44 -10.15
C ASN A 99 -4.25 7.25 -10.28
N LEU A 100 -3.80 6.01 -10.04
CA LEU A 100 -4.68 4.87 -9.80
C LEU A 100 -5.20 4.85 -8.35
N GLU A 101 -4.37 5.15 -7.34
CA GLU A 101 -4.77 5.29 -5.91
C GLU A 101 -5.85 6.37 -5.72
N LEU A 102 -5.65 7.58 -6.24
CA LEU A 102 -6.64 8.65 -6.18
C LEU A 102 -7.94 8.27 -6.92
N ARG A 103 -7.85 7.42 -7.95
CA ARG A 103 -9.02 6.89 -8.67
C ARG A 103 -9.72 5.78 -7.87
N TRP A 104 -9.05 5.13 -6.93
CA TRP A 104 -9.68 4.28 -5.92
C TRP A 104 -10.33 5.11 -4.81
N ASP A 105 -9.71 6.21 -4.39
CA ASP A 105 -10.27 7.11 -3.37
C ASP A 105 -11.54 7.84 -3.88
N VAL A 106 -11.52 8.33 -5.13
CA VAL A 106 -12.65 9.03 -5.75
C VAL A 106 -13.77 8.08 -6.20
N ARG A 107 -13.47 6.81 -6.55
CA ARG A 107 -14.52 5.80 -6.82
C ARG A 107 -15.13 5.18 -5.57
N PHE A 108 -14.45 5.25 -4.43
CA PHE A 108 -14.91 4.70 -3.15
C PHE A 108 -14.99 5.81 -2.09
N GLY A 109 -15.59 6.94 -2.51
CA GLY A 109 -15.57 8.21 -1.78
C GLY A 109 -15.68 8.09 -0.26
N ASN A 110 -14.74 8.73 0.43
CA ASN A 110 -14.87 9.38 1.75
C ASN A 110 -15.80 8.71 2.77
N THR A 111 -15.76 7.37 2.83
CA THR A 111 -16.44 6.56 3.84
C THR A 111 -15.36 5.72 4.49
N HIS A 112 -15.39 5.64 5.83
CA HIS A 112 -14.43 4.92 6.66
C HIS A 112 -13.91 3.64 5.96
N ILE A 113 -12.69 3.75 5.42
CA ILE A 113 -12.03 2.77 4.55
C ILE A 113 -11.82 1.40 5.22
N GLY A 114 -12.10 1.28 6.52
CA GLY A 114 -12.04 0.02 7.24
C GLY A 114 -13.12 -1.01 6.88
N ASP A 115 -14.29 -0.62 6.37
CA ASP A 115 -15.48 -1.48 6.51
C ASP A 115 -16.07 -2.08 5.21
N ILE A 116 -15.79 -1.53 4.02
CA ILE A 116 -16.56 -1.90 2.81
C ILE A 116 -15.80 -2.82 1.84
N ARG A 117 -14.46 -2.79 1.80
CA ARG A 117 -13.68 -3.61 0.84
C ARG A 117 -13.34 -5.03 1.31
N TYR A 118 -13.62 -5.40 2.55
CA TYR A 118 -13.36 -6.76 3.09
C TYR A 118 -14.62 -7.61 3.24
N ARG A 119 -15.71 -7.26 2.55
CA ARG A 119 -16.98 -8.00 2.66
C ARG A 119 -17.06 -9.23 1.76
N TRP A 120 -16.12 -9.41 0.83
CA TRP A 120 -16.09 -10.51 -0.13
C TRP A 120 -14.72 -11.21 -0.28
N CYS A 121 -13.78 -10.93 0.62
CA CYS A 121 -12.80 -11.91 1.13
C CYS A 121 -12.93 -11.83 2.68
#